data_AF-A0A367FMU2-F1
#
_entry.id   AF-A0A367FMU2-F1
#
_cell.length_a   1.000
_cell.length_b   1.000
_cell.length_c   1.000
_cell.angle_alpha   90.00
_cell.angle_beta   90.00
_cell.angle_gamma   90.00
#
_symmetry.space_group_name_H-M   'P 1'
#
loop_
_entity.id
_entity.type
_entity.pdbx_description
1 polymer ?
#
loop_
_entity_poly.entity_id
_entity_poly.type
_entity_poly.pdbx_seq_one_letter_code
_entity_poly.pdbx_strand_id
1 'polypeptide(L)'
;MWLFGNLYEELVTNPQLIANPRPGTLVGAFAVGSPVYYYLPWAPFCVVLAVVLRLRFGHSAPARVRRAWNGAIGSIAVGVVTKMILITQVNPVFRDPALSPEFVHNRAVWWAFGNGIAIIAVATALVLLTSSRRPPTGGDALASSRPR
;
A
#
# COMPACT_ATOMS: atom_id res chain seq x y z
N MET A 1 6.84 -2.05 -6.57
CA MET A 1 6.85 -0.73 -7.25
C MET A 1 6.05 0.33 -6.47
N TRP A 2 4.82 0.06 -5.99
CA TRP A 2 4.04 1.03 -5.18
C TRP A 2 4.67 1.42 -3.83
N LEU A 3 5.37 0.47 -3.18
CA LEU A 3 6.13 0.74 -1.96
C LEU A 3 7.16 1.87 -2.15
N PHE A 4 7.92 1.86 -3.25
CA PHE A 4 9.00 2.82 -3.46
C PHE A 4 8.50 4.23 -3.80
N GLY A 5 7.43 4.34 -4.59
CA GLY A 5 6.80 5.64 -4.86
C GLY A 5 6.21 6.26 -3.60
N ASN A 6 5.45 5.49 -2.81
CA ASN A 6 4.89 5.95 -1.54
C ASN A 6 5.99 6.24 -0.51
N LEU A 7 7.04 5.42 -0.46
CA LEU A 7 8.17 5.62 0.45
C LEU A 7 8.98 6.86 0.09
N TYR A 8 9.20 7.14 -1.20
CA TYR A 8 9.86 8.36 -1.64
C TYR A 8 9.02 9.61 -1.30
N GLU A 9 7.71 9.56 -1.58
CA GLU A 9 6.79 10.63 -1.17
C GLU A 9 6.87 10.86 0.34
N GLU A 10 6.85 9.78 1.13
CA GLU A 10 6.87 9.84 2.59
C GLU A 10 8.19 10.36 3.16
N LEU A 11 9.32 10.01 2.55
CA LEU A 11 10.66 10.35 3.07
C LEU A 11 11.19 11.68 2.54
N VAL A 12 10.75 12.13 1.37
CA VAL A 12 11.31 13.31 0.70
C VAL A 12 10.27 14.41 0.55
N THR A 13 9.14 14.09 -0.08
CA THR A 13 8.13 15.11 -0.44
C THR A 13 7.35 15.58 0.78
N ASN A 14 6.97 14.66 1.67
CA ASN A 14 6.18 14.96 2.86
C ASN A 14 6.91 15.83 3.89
N PRO A 15 8.16 15.51 4.28
CA PRO A 15 8.90 16.35 5.23
C PRO A 15 9.08 17.77 4.71
N GLN A 16 9.30 17.93 3.40
CA GLN A 16 9.39 19.24 2.78
C GLN A 16 8.06 20.01 2.84
N LEU A 17 6.93 19.37 2.53
CA LEU A 17 5.58 19.96 2.62
C LEU A 17 5.19 20.33 4.05
N ILE A 18 5.60 19.51 5.03
CA ILE A 18 5.37 19.77 6.46
C ILE A 18 6.24 20.94 6.93
N ALA A 19 7.53 20.95 6.57
CA ALA A 19 8.48 21.98 7.01
C ALA A 19 8.25 23.34 6.32
N ASN A 20 7.75 23.35 5.09
CA ASN A 20 7.53 24.56 4.30
C ASN A 20 6.24 24.44 3.47
N PRO A 21 5.06 24.59 4.11
CA PRO A 21 3.78 24.44 3.46
C PRO A 21 3.51 25.61 2.50
N ARG A 22 3.71 25.38 1.19
CA ARG A 22 3.47 26.36 0.14
C ARG A 22 2.22 26.00 -0.68
N PRO A 23 1.10 26.74 -0.52
CA PRO A 23 -0.11 26.52 -1.29
C PRO A 23 0.15 26.61 -2.80
N GLY A 24 -0.53 25.78 -3.60
CA GLY A 24 -0.49 25.85 -5.06
C GLY A 24 0.83 25.43 -5.74
N THR A 25 1.78 24.85 -5.00
CA THR A 25 3.10 24.48 -5.55
C THR A 25 3.16 23.09 -6.18
N LEU A 26 2.17 22.23 -5.94
CA LEU A 26 2.13 20.88 -6.53
C LEU A 26 1.55 20.89 -7.94
N VAL A 27 2.23 20.20 -8.86
CA VAL A 27 1.75 19.94 -10.23
C VAL A 27 0.44 19.14 -10.23
N GLY A 28 -0.31 19.23 -11.33
CA GLY A 28 -1.59 18.51 -11.51
C GLY A 28 -1.47 17.01 -11.21
N ALA A 29 -2.52 16.39 -10.66
CA ALA A 29 -2.51 14.98 -10.25
C ALA A 29 -2.22 14.00 -11.40
N PHE A 30 -2.39 14.43 -12.64
CA PHE A 30 -2.07 13.67 -13.85
C PHE A 30 -1.05 14.38 -14.74
N ALA A 31 -0.35 15.38 -14.19
CA ALA A 31 0.73 16.05 -14.90
C ALA A 31 2.01 15.19 -14.86
N VAL A 32 2.85 15.34 -15.87
CA VAL A 32 4.21 14.80 -15.88
C VAL A 32 4.94 15.29 -14.63
N GLY A 33 5.51 14.36 -13.85
CA GLY A 33 6.09 14.64 -12.53
C GLY A 33 5.17 14.32 -11.35
N SER A 34 3.87 14.07 -11.57
CA SER A 34 3.01 13.52 -10.52
C SER A 34 3.25 12.01 -10.35
N PRO A 35 3.51 11.50 -9.14
CA PRO A 35 3.63 10.06 -8.91
C PRO A 35 2.37 9.29 -9.30
N VAL A 36 1.18 9.90 -9.16
CA VAL A 36 -0.09 9.31 -9.60
C VAL A 36 -0.06 9.02 -11.11
N TYR A 37 0.52 9.89 -11.93
CA TYR A 37 0.63 9.70 -13.38
C TYR A 37 1.38 8.41 -13.75
N TYR A 38 2.46 8.08 -13.03
CA TYR A 38 3.29 6.92 -13.34
C TYR A 38 2.78 5.60 -12.74
N TYR A 39 2.10 5.65 -11.60
CA TYR A 39 1.78 4.45 -10.83
C TYR A 39 0.29 4.06 -10.85
N LEU A 40 -0.62 4.99 -11.15
CA LEU A 40 -2.06 4.71 -11.15
C LEU A 40 -2.49 3.62 -12.14
N PRO A 41 -1.93 3.50 -13.38
CA PRO A 41 -2.38 2.47 -14.31
C PRO A 41 -2.13 1.04 -13.80
N TRP A 42 -1.02 0.84 -13.09
CA TRP A 42 -0.55 -0.50 -12.70
C TRP A 42 -1.25 -1.05 -11.46
N ALA A 43 -1.71 -0.18 -10.56
CA ALA A 43 -2.32 -0.62 -9.30
C ALA A 43 -3.62 -1.43 -9.50
N PRO A 44 -4.60 -0.98 -10.31
CA PRO A 44 -5.80 -1.75 -10.61
C PRO A 44 -5.47 -3.12 -11.23
N PHE A 45 -4.52 -3.18 -12.16
CA PHE A 45 -4.11 -4.45 -12.78
C PHE A 45 -3.57 -5.45 -11.76
N CYS A 46 -2.70 -5.01 -10.84
CA CYS A 46 -2.15 -5.87 -9.80
C CYS A 46 -3.23 -6.39 -8.84
N VAL A 47 -4.19 -5.54 -8.45
CA VAL A 47 -5.31 -5.93 -7.59
C VAL A 47 -6.22 -6.92 -8.29
N VAL A 48 -6.61 -6.64 -9.54
CA VAL A 48 -7.44 -7.53 -10.36
C VAL A 48 -6.74 -8.88 -10.53
N LEU A 49 -5.45 -8.88 -10.85
CA LEU A 49 -4.67 -10.11 -10.98
C LEU A 49 -4.66 -10.92 -9.68
N ALA A 50 -4.44 -10.29 -8.52
CA ALA A 50 -4.45 -10.96 -7.23
C ALA A 50 -5.81 -11.61 -6.91
N VAL A 51 -6.91 -10.89 -7.19
CA VAL A 51 -8.28 -11.41 -7.02
C VAL A 51 -8.56 -12.56 -7.98
N VAL A 52 -8.23 -12.43 -9.27
CA VAL A 52 -8.43 -13.47 -10.27
C VAL A 52 -7.64 -14.72 -9.94
N LEU A 53 -6.37 -14.60 -9.54
CA LEU A 53 -5.56 -15.75 -9.12
C LEU A 53 -6.17 -16.44 -7.89
N ARG A 54 -6.68 -15.66 -6.93
CA ARG A 54 -7.36 -16.21 -5.76
C ARG A 54 -8.66 -16.93 -6.10
N LEU A 55 -9.46 -16.38 -7.01
CA LEU A 55 -10.70 -16.98 -7.47
C LEU A 55 -10.44 -18.22 -8.33
N ARG A 56 -9.41 -18.23 -9.18
CA ARG A 56 -9.15 -19.35 -10.07
C ARG A 56 -8.46 -20.53 -9.36
N PHE A 57 -7.47 -20.25 -8.52
CA PHE A 57 -6.60 -21.27 -7.94
C PHE A 57 -6.79 -21.47 -6.44
N GLY A 58 -7.55 -20.60 -5.77
CA GLY A 58 -7.65 -20.64 -4.32
C GLY A 58 -8.38 -21.86 -3.76
N HIS A 59 -9.21 -22.55 -4.54
CA HIS A 59 -9.88 -23.78 -4.10
C HIS A 59 -8.90 -24.94 -3.92
N SER A 60 -7.90 -25.01 -4.80
CA SER A 60 -6.86 -26.05 -4.81
C SER A 60 -5.74 -25.77 -3.80
N ALA A 61 -5.72 -24.59 -3.20
CA ALA A 61 -4.70 -24.20 -2.22
C ALA A 61 -5.06 -24.71 -0.80
N PRO A 62 -4.06 -25.11 0.00
CA PRO A 62 -4.26 -25.48 1.40
C PRO A 62 -4.95 -24.37 2.21
N ALA A 63 -5.74 -24.74 3.22
CA ALA A 63 -6.50 -23.77 4.04
C ALA A 63 -5.64 -22.66 4.67
N ARG A 64 -4.38 -22.96 5.01
CA ARG A 64 -3.41 -21.97 5.50
C ARG A 64 -3.06 -20.92 4.43
N VAL A 65 -2.77 -21.37 3.21
CA VAL A 65 -2.45 -20.49 2.07
C VAL A 65 -3.66 -19.64 1.70
N ARG A 66 -4.86 -20.23 1.69
CA ARG A 66 -6.12 -19.50 1.44
C ARG A 66 -6.35 -18.38 2.45
N ARG A 67 -6.13 -18.64 3.75
CA ARG A 67 -6.25 -17.62 4.81
C ARG A 67 -5.25 -16.49 4.62
N ALA A 68 -3.99 -16.81 4.32
CA ALA A 68 -2.97 -15.82 4.03
C ALA A 68 -3.31 -14.96 2.81
N TRP A 69 -3.81 -15.57 1.73
CA TRP A 69 -4.30 -14.85 0.55
C TRP A 69 -5.47 -13.93 0.86
N ASN A 70 -6.49 -14.41 1.58
CA ASN A 70 -7.63 -13.58 1.96
C ASN A 70 -7.19 -12.38 2.81
N GLY A 71 -6.30 -12.61 3.79
CA GLY A 71 -5.72 -11.54 4.60
C GLY A 71 -4.92 -10.54 3.76
N ALA A 72 -4.09 -11.01 2.83
CA ALA A 72 -3.31 -10.16 1.94
C ALA A 72 -4.21 -9.30 1.03
N ILE A 73 -5.26 -9.86 0.46
CA ILE A 73 -6.25 -9.12 -0.33
C ILE A 73 -6.96 -8.08 0.53
N GLY A 74 -7.36 -8.44 1.75
CA GLY A 74 -7.95 -7.51 2.72
C GLY A 74 -7.02 -6.33 3.04
N SER A 75 -5.74 -6.61 3.33
CA SER A 75 -4.73 -5.57 3.56
C SER A 75 -4.56 -4.68 2.33
N ILE A 76 -4.45 -5.26 1.13
CA ILE A 76 -4.36 -4.47 -0.12
C ILE A 76 -5.59 -3.58 -0.29
N ALA A 77 -6.79 -4.09 -0.01
CA ALA A 77 -8.03 -3.31 -0.10
C ALA A 77 -8.01 -2.10 0.84
N VAL A 78 -7.54 -2.27 2.09
CA VAL A 78 -7.34 -1.15 3.02
C VAL A 78 -6.39 -0.11 2.42
N GLY A 79 -5.22 -0.52 1.93
CA GLY A 79 -4.26 0.39 1.32
C GLY A 79 -4.83 1.16 0.12
N VAL A 80 -5.60 0.48 -0.74
CA VAL A 80 -6.27 1.08 -1.90
C VAL A 80 -7.31 2.11 -1.46
N VAL A 81 -8.20 1.76 -0.52
CA VAL A 81 -9.24 2.67 -0.01
C VAL A 81 -8.60 3.90 0.65
N THR A 82 -7.59 3.72 1.50
CA THR A 82 -6.85 4.83 2.10
C THR A 82 -6.27 5.75 1.04
N LYS A 83 -5.65 5.21 0.00
CA LYS A 83 -5.07 6.02 -1.08
C LYS A 83 -6.13 6.70 -1.95
N MET A 84 -7.28 6.08 -2.19
CA MET A 84 -8.41 6.74 -2.86
C MET A 84 -8.88 7.96 -2.06
N ILE A 85 -9.05 7.81 -0.74
CA ILE A 85 -9.43 8.93 0.14
C ILE A 85 -8.37 10.03 0.09
N LEU A 86 -7.09 9.69 0.25
CA LEU A 86 -6.02 10.66 0.21
C LEU A 86 -5.97 11.41 -1.13
N ILE A 87 -6.02 10.69 -2.25
CA ILE A 87 -5.93 11.28 -3.59
C ILE A 87 -7.13 12.18 -3.89
N THR A 88 -8.33 11.80 -3.45
CA THR A 88 -9.56 12.55 -3.75
C THR A 88 -9.85 13.68 -2.78
N GLN A 89 -9.44 13.56 -1.51
CA GLN A 89 -9.82 14.50 -0.44
C GLN A 89 -8.66 15.34 0.09
N VAL A 90 -7.43 14.84 0.04
CA VAL A 90 -6.26 15.52 0.63
C VAL A 90 -5.38 16.12 -0.46
N ASN A 91 -5.11 15.37 -1.52
CA ASN A 91 -4.23 15.81 -2.61
C ASN A 91 -4.67 17.12 -3.29
N PRO A 92 -5.97 17.41 -3.51
CA PRO A 92 -6.40 18.66 -4.13
C PRO A 92 -6.02 19.90 -3.32
N VAL A 93 -5.98 19.80 -1.98
CA VAL A 93 -5.61 20.91 -1.07
C VAL A 93 -4.25 21.49 -1.45
N PHE A 94 -3.29 20.65 -1.76
CA PHE A 94 -1.93 21.10 -2.06
C PHE A 94 -1.81 21.89 -3.36
N ARG A 95 -2.85 21.89 -4.20
CA ARG A 95 -2.91 22.61 -5.48
C ARG A 95 -3.70 23.90 -5.40
N ASP A 96 -4.43 24.14 -4.32
CA ASP A 96 -5.25 25.33 -4.17
C ASP A 96 -4.39 26.47 -3.60
N PRO A 97 -4.11 27.52 -4.39
CA PRO A 97 -3.33 28.66 -3.92
C PRO A 97 -4.10 29.57 -2.96
N ALA A 98 -5.43 29.43 -2.85
CA ALA A 98 -6.27 30.25 -1.99
C ALA A 98 -6.26 29.80 -0.52
N LEU A 99 -5.71 28.61 -0.23
CA LEU A 99 -5.68 28.04 1.11
C LEU A 99 -4.52 28.60 1.95
N SER A 100 -4.72 28.64 3.26
CA SER A 100 -3.69 29.08 4.18
C SER A 100 -2.56 28.03 4.30
N PRO A 101 -1.31 28.46 4.52
CA PRO A 101 -0.18 27.56 4.80
C PRO A 101 -0.44 26.60 5.97
N GLU A 102 -1.14 27.06 7.01
CA GLU A 102 -1.49 26.24 8.17
C GLU A 102 -2.46 25.10 7.80
N PHE A 103 -3.47 25.39 6.96
CA PHE A 103 -4.38 24.36 6.48
C PHE A 103 -3.67 23.33 5.60
N VAL A 104 -2.76 23.79 4.73
CA VAL A 104 -1.89 22.94 3.90
C VAL A 104 -1.00 22.05 4.78
N HIS A 105 -0.39 22.60 5.83
CA HIS A 105 0.43 21.84 6.78
C HIS A 105 -0.36 20.71 7.45
N ASN A 106 -1.52 21.03 8.01
CA ASN A 106 -2.38 20.03 8.67
C ASN A 106 -2.77 18.91 7.69
N ARG A 107 -3.03 19.25 6.43
CA ARG A 107 -3.34 18.27 5.39
C ARG A 107 -2.11 17.47 4.95
N ALA A 108 -0.91 18.03 5.00
CA ALA A 108 0.34 17.31 4.78
C ALA A 108 0.57 16.24 5.87
N VAL A 109 0.25 16.55 7.14
CA VAL A 109 0.28 15.56 8.24
C VAL A 109 -0.70 14.42 7.98
N TRP A 110 -1.93 14.71 7.56
CA TRP A 110 -2.90 13.68 7.18
C TRP A 110 -2.44 12.84 5.98
N TRP A 111 -1.80 13.47 5.00
CA TRP A 111 -1.22 12.78 3.85
C TRP A 111 -0.12 11.81 4.29
N ALA A 112 0.77 12.21 5.20
CA ALA A 112 1.79 11.35 5.80
C ALA A 112 1.19 10.16 6.53
N PHE A 113 0.26 10.41 7.45
CA PHE A 113 -0.38 9.35 8.23
C PHE A 113 -1.08 8.31 7.34
N GLY A 114 -1.84 8.76 6.33
CA GLY A 114 -2.51 7.86 5.40
C GLY A 114 -1.53 7.11 4.48
N ASN A 115 -0.40 7.71 4.10
CA ASN A 115 0.68 7.02 3.40
C ASN A 115 1.30 5.93 4.27
N GLY A 116 1.56 6.20 5.54
CA GLY A 116 2.01 5.21 6.52
C GLY A 116 1.07 4.00 6.60
N ILE A 117 -0.26 4.24 6.68
CA ILE A 117 -1.26 3.15 6.65
C ILE A 117 -1.14 2.32 5.37
N ALA A 118 -1.07 2.98 4.20
CA ALA A 118 -0.96 2.28 2.92
C ALA A 118 0.33 1.45 2.82
N ILE A 119 1.46 1.96 3.33
CA ILE A 119 2.74 1.25 3.39
C ILE A 119 2.63 0.01 4.28
N ILE A 120 2.09 0.16 5.50
CA ILE A 120 1.90 -0.95 6.44
C ILE A 120 1.01 -2.02 5.82
N ALA A 121 -0.11 -1.63 5.21
CA ALA A 121 -1.03 -2.53 4.53
C ALA A 121 -0.33 -3.38 3.45
N VAL A 122 0.50 -2.75 2.61
CA VAL A 122 1.28 -3.45 1.57
C VAL A 122 2.33 -4.37 2.20
N ALA A 123 3.03 -3.92 3.24
CA ALA A 123 4.02 -4.72 3.96
C ALA A 123 3.37 -5.96 4.59
N THR A 124 2.22 -5.81 5.24
CA THR A 124 1.44 -6.92 5.80
C THR A 124 1.05 -7.92 4.72
N ALA A 125 0.54 -7.45 3.57
CA ALA A 125 0.21 -8.32 2.45
C ALA A 125 1.43 -9.12 1.98
N LEU A 126 2.58 -8.48 1.81
CA LEU A 126 3.84 -9.15 1.43
C LEU A 126 4.25 -10.23 2.44
N VAL A 127 4.17 -9.93 3.75
CA VAL A 127 4.48 -10.90 4.81
C VAL A 127 3.55 -12.10 4.76
N LEU A 128 2.24 -11.89 4.59
CA LEU A 128 1.27 -12.98 4.48
C LEU A 128 1.53 -13.87 3.25
N LEU A 129 1.83 -13.26 2.10
CA LEU A 129 2.10 -13.97 0.87
C LEU A 129 3.41 -14.76 0.90
N THR A 130 4.45 -14.25 1.57
CA THR A 130 5.79 -14.88 1.62
C THR A 130 5.94 -15.90 2.76
N SER A 131 5.32 -15.66 3.92
CA SER A 131 5.34 -16.59 5.06
C SER A 131 4.70 -17.95 4.76
N SER A 132 3.81 -17.99 3.76
CA SER A 132 3.16 -19.20 3.27
C SER A 132 4.10 -20.16 2.52
N ARG A 133 5.34 -19.73 2.20
CA ARG A 133 6.34 -20.52 1.47
C ARG A 133 7.36 -21.24 2.34
N ARG A 134 7.35 -21.09 3.68
CA ARG A 134 8.33 -21.78 4.53
C ARG A 134 8.12 -23.31 4.42
N PRO A 135 9.11 -24.08 3.93
CA PRO A 135 9.06 -25.53 4.03
C PRO A 135 8.98 -25.93 5.51
N PRO A 136 8.41 -27.10 5.85
CA PRO A 136 8.55 -27.64 7.19
C PRO A 136 10.05 -27.70 7.49
N THR A 137 10.48 -26.97 8.52
CA THR A 137 11.82 -27.17 9.08
C THR A 137 11.90 -28.63 9.51
N GLY A 138 12.93 -29.36 9.06
CA GLY A 138 13.06 -30.81 9.18
C GLY A 138 13.02 -31.42 10.60
N GLY A 139 12.71 -30.64 11.63
CA GLY A 139 12.41 -31.11 12.98
C GLY A 139 11.06 -31.84 13.10
N ASP A 140 10.07 -31.53 12.25
CA ASP A 140 8.76 -32.21 12.29
C ASP A 140 8.82 -33.65 11.75
N ALA A 141 9.80 -33.94 10.88
CA ALA A 141 9.98 -35.28 10.30
C ALA A 141 10.63 -36.29 11.27
N LEU A 142 11.34 -35.81 12.30
CA LEU A 142 11.99 -36.65 13.32
C LEU A 142 11.04 -37.04 14.47
N ALA A 143 9.89 -36.37 14.59
CA ALA A 143 8.89 -36.66 15.62
C ALA A 143 7.96 -37.83 15.24
N SER A 144 7.84 -38.18 13.96
CA SER A 144 6.95 -39.26 13.48
C SER A 144 7.64 -40.62 13.36
N SER A 145 8.94 -40.73 13.65
CA SER A 145 9.71 -41.96 13.48
C SER A 145 10.07 -42.68 14.79
N ARG A 146 9.42 -42.36 15.92
CA ARG A 146 9.56 -43.17 17.14
C ARG A 146 8.57 -44.35 17.10
N PRO A 147 9.04 -45.60 16.90
CA PRO A 147 8.19 -46.76 17.11
C PRO A 147 7.77 -46.83 18.59
N ARG A 148 6.52 -47.22 18.82
CA ARG A 148 5.99 -47.56 20.15
C ARG A 148 6.51 -48.92 20.59
#